data_AF-J3F8F1-F1
#
_entry.id   AF-J3F8F1-F1
#
_cell.length_a   1.000
_cell.length_b   1.000
_cell.length_c   1.000
_cell.angle_alpha   90.00
_cell.angle_beta   90.00
_cell.angle_gamma   90.00
#
_symmetry.space_group_name_H-M   'P 1'
#
loop_
_entity.id
_entity.type
_entity.pdbx_description
1 polymer ?
#
loop_
_entity_poly.entity_id
_entity_poly.type
_entity_poly.pdbx_seq_one_letter_code
_entity_poly.pdbx_strand_id
1 'polypeptide(L)' 'MKPTDNLIDFAVYRKRRHAQQQARLMWEMYARNAGYQAYQWVQAARSSETRQA' A
#
# COMPACT_ATOMS: atom_id res chain seq x y z
N MET A 1 -20.43 -21.36 28.54
CA MET A 1 -19.73 -20.15 28.05
C MET A 1 -18.61 -19.84 29.02
N LYS A 2 -17.35 -19.83 28.59
CA LYS A 2 -16.22 -19.60 29.52
C LYS A 2 -16.11 -18.09 29.77
N PRO A 3 -15.92 -17.63 31.03
CA PRO A 3 -15.83 -16.19 31.34
C PRO A 3 -14.69 -15.47 30.61
N THR A 4 -13.69 -16.22 30.14
CA THR A 4 -12.52 -15.72 29.42
C THR A 4 -12.73 -15.50 27.92
N ASP A 5 -13.82 -15.99 27.34
CA ASP A 5 -14.07 -15.88 25.89
C ASP A 5 -14.29 -14.43 25.43
N ASN A 6 -14.63 -13.53 26.37
CA ASN A 6 -14.86 -12.10 26.11
C ASN A 6 -13.67 -11.20 26.50
N LEU A 7 -12.58 -11.76 27.03
CA LEU A 7 -11.39 -10.98 27.37
C LEU A 7 -10.57 -10.81 26.10
N ILE A 8 -10.67 -9.63 25.49
CA ILE A 8 -9.81 -9.24 24.38
C ILE A 8 -8.37 -9.30 24.89
N ASP A 9 -7.58 -10.22 24.33
CA ASP A 9 -6.14 -10.18 24.49
C ASP A 9 -5.60 -8.93 23.79
N PHE A 10 -5.32 -7.90 24.59
CA PHE A 10 -4.80 -6.63 24.12
C PHE A 10 -3.47 -6.79 23.38
N ALA A 11 -2.65 -7.80 23.69
CA ALA A 11 -1.40 -8.06 22.97
C ALA A 11 -1.70 -8.58 21.56
N VAL A 12 -2.65 -9.51 21.41
CA VAL A 12 -3.09 -10.00 20.09
C VAL A 12 -3.72 -8.88 19.27
N TYR A 13 -4.57 -8.06 19.88
CA TYR A 13 -5.18 -6.90 19.21
C TYR A 13 -4.11 -5.92 18.70
N ARG A 14 -3.15 -5.54 19.56
CA ARG A 14 -2.05 -4.65 19.16
C ARG A 14 -1.22 -5.24 18.03
N LYS A 15 -0.85 -6.53 18.09
CA LYS A 15 -0.10 -7.21 17.03
C LYS A 15 -0.85 -7.15 15.68
N ARG A 16 -2.15 -7.45 15.68
CA ARG A 16 -2.98 -7.36 14.46
C ARG A 16 -3.02 -5.94 13.90
N ARG A 17 -3.19 -4.94 14.77
CA ARG A 17 -3.20 -3.53 14.36
C ARG A 17 -1.87 -3.07 13.78
N HIS A 18 -0.74 -3.44 14.39
CA HIS A 18 0.58 -3.14 13.85
C HIS A 18 0.82 -3.80 12.49
N ALA A 19 0.46 -5.07 12.33
CA ALA A 19 0.58 -5.76 11.06
C ALA A 19 -0.24 -5.10 9.95
N GLN A 20 -1.48 -4.67 10.25
CA GLN A 20 -2.33 -3.94 9.30
C GLN A 20 -1.72 -2.59 8.90
N GLN A 21 -1.16 -1.85 9.85
CA GLN A 21 -0.48 -0.57 9.57
C GLN A 21 0.74 -0.77 8.68
N GLN A 22 1.56 -1.79 8.97
CA GLN A 22 2.74 -2.12 8.16
C GLN A 22 2.35 -2.54 6.74
N ALA A 23 1.36 -3.42 6.60
CA ALA A 23 0.88 -3.84 5.29
C ALA A 23 0.36 -2.66 4.47
N ARG A 24 -0.38 -1.74 5.11
CA ARG A 24 -0.87 -0.51 4.47
C ARG A 24 0.28 0.39 4.03
N LEU A 25 1.29 0.59 4.86
CA LEU A 25 2.46 1.38 4.50
C LEU A 25 3.20 0.77 3.29
N MET A 26 3.41 -0.55 3.29
CA MET A 26 4.04 -1.25 2.17
C MET A 26 3.21 -1.09 0.89
N TRP A 27 1.89 -1.24 0.98
CA TRP A 27 0.99 -1.04 -0.15
C TRP A 27 1.04 0.39 -0.69
N GLU A 28 1.03 1.40 0.18
CA GLU A 28 1.11 2.81 -0.21
C GLU A 28 2.44 3.13 -0.92
N MET A 29 3.56 2.60 -0.42
CA MET A 29 4.85 2.74 -1.09
C MET A 29 4.85 2.09 -2.48
N TYR A 30 4.31 0.87 -2.59
CA TYR A 30 4.22 0.17 -3.86
C TYR A 30 3.33 0.92 -4.86
N ALA A 31 2.13 1.33 -4.44
CA ALA A 31 1.19 2.08 -5.27
C ALA A 31 1.77 3.41 -5.75
N ARG A 32 2.48 4.13 -4.87
CA ARG A 32 3.17 5.39 -5.23
C ARG A 32 4.25 5.17 -6.28
N ASN A 33 5.09 4.14 -6.11
CA ASN A 33 6.16 3.83 -7.05
C ASN A 33 5.60 3.39 -8.41
N ALA A 34 4.56 2.55 -8.42
CA ALA A 34 3.90 2.12 -9.64
C ALA A 34 3.24 3.29 -10.39
N GLY A 35 2.54 4.17 -9.66
CA GLY A 35 1.92 5.36 -10.24
C GLY A 35 2.95 6.33 -10.83
N TYR A 36 4.09 6.53 -10.14
CA TYR A 36 5.17 7.36 -10.64
C TYR A 36 5.81 6.81 -11.92
N GLN A 37 6.07 5.50 -11.98
CA GLN A 37 6.58 4.86 -13.20
C GLN A 37 5.58 4.96 -14.36
N ALA A 38 4.29 4.72 -14.10
CA ALA A 38 3.26 4.87 -15.12
C ALA A 38 3.19 6.31 -15.66
N TYR A 39 3.29 7.30 -14.78
CA TYR A 39 3.36 8.70 -15.19
C TYR A 39 4.58 8.99 -16.08
N GLN A 40 5.77 8.50 -15.70
CA GLN A 40 6.97 8.65 -16.52
C GLN A 40 6.82 8.03 -17.91
N TRP A 41 6.21 6.84 -17.99
CA TRP A 41 5.95 6.18 -19.28
C TRP A 41 5.00 6.98 -20.18
N VAL A 42 3.91 7.52 -19.61
CA VAL A 42 2.97 8.36 -20.38
C VAL A 42 3.68 9.62 -20.90
N GLN A 43 4.52 10.25 -20.08
CA GLN A 43 5.27 11.43 -20.50
C GLN A 43 6.32 11.08 -21.57
N ALA A 44 7.00 9.94 -21.44
CA ALA A 44 7.94 9.44 -22.45
C ALA A 44 7.25 9.19 -23.80
N ALA A 45 6.09 8.50 -23.81
CA ALA A 45 5.31 8.23 -25.01
C ALA A 45 4.89 9.52 -25.74
N ARG A 46 4.40 10.52 -24.99
CA ARG A 46 4.04 11.84 -25.55
C ARG A 46 5.25 12.57 -26.13
N SER A 47 6.41 12.49 -25.49
CA SER A 47 7.64 13.12 -26.00
C SER A 47 8.21 12.46 -27.25
N SER A 48 7.95 11.15 -27.45
CA SER A 48 8.34 10.47 -28.68
C SER A 48 7.45 10.83 -29.86
N GLU A 49 6.14 11.02 -29.64
CA GLU A 49 5.20 11.44 -30.69
C GLU A 49 5.55 12.82 -31.23
N THR A 50 5.90 13.80 -30.38
CA THR A 50 6.32 15.14 -30.82
C THR A 50 7.66 15.16 -31.55
N ARG A 51 8.49 14.12 -31.43
CA ARG A 51 9.78 14.01 -32.13
C ARG A 51 9.64 13.29 -33.49
N GLN A 52 8.50 12.66 -33.76
CA GLN A 52 8.22 11.91 -34.99
C GLN A 52 7.26 12.62 -35.96
N ALA A 53 6.80 13.84 -35.62
CA ALA A 53 5.92 14.67 -36.45
C ALA A 53 6.68 15.71 -37.28
#